data_AF-A0A958EPJ7-F1
#
_entry.id   AF-A0A958EPJ7-F1
#
_cell.length_a   1.000
_cell.length_b   1.000
_cell.length_c   1.000
_cell.angle_alpha   90.00
_cell.angle_beta   90.00
_cell.angle_gamma   90.00
#
_symmetry.space_group_name_H-M   'P 1'
#
loop_
_entity.id
_entity.type
_entity.pdbx_description
1 polymer ?
#
loop_
_entity_poly.entity_id
_entity_poly.type
_entity_poly.pdbx_seq_one_letter_code
_entity_poly.pdbx_strand_id
1 'polypeptide(L)' 'AAKEAMDLGLVKIEVEVKGPGGGRESAVRSLQATGLEITAIRDVTPLPHNGCRPPKRRRV' A
#
# COMPACT_ATOMS: atom_id res chain seq x y z
N ALA A 1 2.62 -8.88 -11.20
CA ALA A 1 2.01 -8.86 -9.87
C ALA A 1 0.66 -9.56 -9.84
N ALA A 2 -0.47 -8.89 -10.12
CA ALA A 2 -1.79 -9.51 -9.95
C ALA A 2 -2.07 -10.70 -10.90
N LYS A 3 -1.63 -10.61 -12.16
CA LYS A 3 -1.76 -11.71 -13.13
C LYS A 3 -0.92 -12.93 -12.75
N GLU A 4 0.37 -12.71 -12.44
CA GLU A 4 1.28 -13.76 -11.96
C GLU A 4 0.77 -14.41 -10.67
N ALA A 5 0.15 -13.63 -9.77
CA ALA A 5 -0.45 -14.14 -8.55
C ALA A 5 -1.64 -15.08 -8.83
N MET A 6 -2.46 -14.76 -9.84
CA MET A 6 -3.54 -15.65 -10.28
C MET A 6 -3.01 -16.91 -10.96
N ASP A 7 -1.94 -16.81 -11.74
CA ASP A 7 -1.29 -17.98 -12.36
C ASP A 7 -0.74 -18.95 -11.30
N LEU A 8 -0.39 -18.42 -10.13
CA LEU A 8 0.03 -19.17 -8.93
C LEU A 8 -1.16 -19.65 -8.06
N GLY A 9 -2.40 -19.36 -8.46
CA GLY A 9 -3.62 -19.79 -7.75
C GLY A 9 -3.98 -18.98 -6.50
N LEU A 10 -3.44 -17.78 -6.34
CA LEU A 10 -3.77 -16.90 -5.21
C LEU A 10 -5.17 -16.29 -5.40
N VAL A 11 -6.08 -16.56 -4.46
CA VAL A 11 -7.46 -16.06 -4.48
C VAL A 11 -7.67 -14.91 -3.50
N LYS A 12 -7.03 -14.98 -2.32
CA LYS A 12 -7.20 -14.03 -1.22
C LYS A 12 -5.87 -13.37 -0.85
N ILE A 13 -5.87 -12.05 -0.71
CA ILE A 13 -4.67 -11.27 -0.36
C ILE A 13 -4.94 -10.30 0.78
N GLU A 14 -3.92 -10.09 1.61
CA GLU A 14 -3.87 -9.03 2.61
C GLU A 14 -2.94 -7.92 2.09
N VAL A 15 -3.40 -6.67 2.14
CA VAL A 15 -2.68 -5.53 1.56
C VAL A 15 -2.12 -4.65 2.67
N GLU A 16 -0.79 -4.58 2.75
CA GLU A 16 -0.09 -3.67 3.65
C GLU A 16 0.43 -2.46 2.87
N VAL A 17 -0.09 -1.27 3.20
CA VAL A 17 0.26 -0.02 2.52
C VAL A 17 1.20 0.79 3.38
N LYS A 18 2.29 1.27 2.79
CA LYS A 18 3.26 2.15 3.44
C LYS A 18 3.31 3.52 2.76
N GLY A 19 2.86 4.54 3.49
CA GLY A 19 2.95 5.94 3.10
C GLY A 19 1.67 6.53 2.47
N PRO A 20 1.49 7.85 2.54
CA PRO A 20 0.29 8.56 2.04
C PRO A 20 0.41 9.01 0.57
N GLY A 21 1.16 8.28 -0.26
CA GLY A 21 1.37 8.66 -1.66
C GLY A 21 0.10 8.59 -2.52
N GLY A 22 -0.01 9.45 -3.54
CA GLY A 22 -1.20 9.52 -4.41
C GLY A 22 -1.53 8.23 -5.18
N GLY A 23 -0.58 7.30 -5.28
CA GLY A 23 -0.80 5.97 -5.89
C GLY A 23 -1.48 4.95 -4.98
N ARG A 24 -1.73 5.27 -3.70
CA ARG A 24 -2.26 4.32 -2.71
C ARG A 24 -3.59 3.69 -3.12
N GLU A 25 -4.60 4.52 -3.37
CA GLU A 25 -5.94 4.03 -3.71
C GLU A 25 -5.97 3.40 -5.10
N SER A 26 -5.19 3.93 -6.03
CA SER A 26 -5.07 3.38 -7.39
C SER A 26 -4.49 1.95 -7.37
N ALA A 27 -3.48 1.70 -6.53
CA ALA A 27 -2.89 0.37 -6.37
C ALA A 27 -3.89 -0.64 -5.80
N VAL A 28 -4.59 -0.29 -4.73
CA VAL A 28 -5.62 -1.17 -4.12
C VAL A 28 -6.75 -1.46 -5.11
N ARG A 29 -7.26 -0.44 -5.81
CA ARG A 29 -8.33 -0.60 -6.80
C ARG A 29 -7.91 -1.47 -7.98
N SER A 30 -6.68 -1.33 -8.47
CA SER A 30 -6.19 -2.14 -9.60
C SER A 30 -6.05 -3.62 -9.24
N LEU A 31 -5.61 -3.94 -8.01
CA LEU A 31 -5.56 -5.32 -7.49
C LEU A 31 -6.96 -5.94 -7.38
N GLN A 32 -7.94 -5.16 -6.91
CA GLN A 32 -9.33 -5.61 -6.83
C GLN A 32 -9.93 -5.81 -8.22
N ALA A 33 -9.67 -4.89 -9.16
CA ALA A 33 -10.16 -4.98 -10.54
C ALA A 33 -9.58 -6.17 -11.31
N THR A 34 -8.45 -6.73 -10.85
CA THR A 34 -7.88 -7.91 -11.48
C THR A 34 -8.62 -9.20 -11.07
N GLY A 35 -9.38 -9.19 -9.97
CA GLY A 35 -10.15 -10.34 -9.49
C GLY A 35 -9.58 -11.02 -8.24
N LEU A 36 -8.63 -10.38 -7.55
CA LEU A 36 -8.12 -10.84 -6.26
C LEU A 36 -9.06 -10.35 -5.14
N GLU A 37 -9.43 -11.24 -4.22
CA GLU A 37 -10.23 -10.87 -3.04
C GLU A 37 -9.34 -10.26 -1.97
N ILE A 38 -9.61 -9.00 -1.60
CA ILE A 38 -8.88 -8.29 -0.55
C ILE A 38 -9.55 -8.60 0.80
N THR A 39 -8.84 -9.28 1.69
CA THR A 39 -9.35 -9.65 3.03
C THR A 39 -9.16 -8.56 4.07
N ALA A 40 -8.05 -7.83 4.01
CA ALA A 40 -7.73 -6.74 4.91
C ALA A 40 -6.80 -5.73 4.25
N ILE A 41 -6.94 -4.46 4.67
CA ILE A 41 -6.06 -3.37 4.29
C ILE A 41 -5.45 -2.81 5.59
N ARG A 42 -4.14 -2.93 5.74
CA ARG A 42 -3.41 -2.39 6.89
C ARG A 42 -2.52 -1.23 6.44
N ASP A 43 -2.57 -0.14 7.20
CA ASP A 43 -1.62 0.96 7.04
C ASP A 43 -0.43 0.74 7.95
N VAL A 44 0.74 0.51 7.35
CA VAL A 44 2.01 0.31 8.05
C VAL A 44 2.93 1.52 7.87
N THR A 45 2.36 2.71 7.65
CA THR A 45 3.12 3.96 7.58
C THR A 45 3.86 4.18 8.91
N PRO A 46 5.19 4.30 8.89
CA PRO A 46 5.96 4.42 10.12
C PRO A 46 5.66 5.76 10.81
N LEU A 47 5.05 5.70 11.99
CA LEU A 47 4.86 6.85 12.86
C LEU A 47 5.96 6.84 13.94
N PRO A 48 6.93 7.77 13.91
CA PRO A 48 7.99 7.79 14.92
C PRO A 48 7.46 8.38 16.24
N HIS A 49 7.64 7.66 17.35
CA HIS A 49 7.26 8.12 18.69
C HIS A 49 8.14 9.28 19.20
N ASN A 50 9.42 9.29 18.80
CA ASN A 50 10.37 10.40 18.85
C ASN A 50 11.53 10.00 17.91
N GLY A 51 11.74 10.75 16.82
CA GLY A 51 12.69 10.39 15.76
C GLY A 51 13.66 11.51 15.41
N CYS A 52 14.38 11.37 14.29
CA CYS A 52 15.22 12.43 13.76
C CYS A 52 14.41 13.71 13.49
N ARG A 53 15.04 14.88 13.71
CA ARG A 53 14.43 16.18 13.40
C ARG A 53 14.03 16.21 11.90
N PRO A 54 12.76 16.50 11.56
CA PRO A 54 12.36 16.68 10.17
C PRO A 54 13.18 17.77 9.49
N PRO A 55 13.44 17.64 8.17
CA PRO A 55 14.21 18.63 7.44
C PRO A 55 13.56 20.02 7.54
N LYS A 56 14.39 21.06 7.60
CA LYS A 56 13.93 22.45 7.67
C LYS A 56 12.92 22.71 6.55
N ARG A 57 11.77 23.32 6.90
CA ARG A 57 10.74 23.69 5.92
C ARG A 57 11.38 24.48 4.77
N ARG A 58 11.16 24.00 3.54
CA ARG A 58 11.70 24.62 2.33
C ARG A 58 11.09 26.03 2.18
N ARG A 59 11.93 27.00 1.84
CA ARG A 59 11.48 28.35 1.43
C ARG A 59 11.11 28.26 -0.04
N VAL A 60 9.84 28.00 -0.31
CA VAL A 60 9.18 28.17 -1.61
C VAL A 60 8.01 29.09 -1.38
#